data_AF-M8DE32-F1
#
_entry.id   AF-M8DE32-F1
#
_cell.length_a   1.000
_cell.length_b   1.000
_cell.length_c   1.000
_cell.angle_alpha   90.00
_cell.angle_beta   90.00
_cell.angle_gamma   90.00
#
_symmetry.space_group_name_H-M   'P 1'
#
loop_
_entity.id
_entity.type
_entity.pdbx_description
1 polymer ?
#
loop_
_entity_poly.entity_id
_entity_poly.type
_entity_poly.pdbx_seq_one_letter_code
_entity_poly.pdbx_strand_id
1 'polypeptide(L)'
;MDQTPEREPVSSFFGKASIDKEKTVVYYIVNGYILNGCIENGYTIGGAFLSRNNTFATEQLTDSAYYILLSLLTPRHGYGIMKYVEELTEGEVTIGPATLYTLIKKMQEAGYIVLGEGEDERRKTYTATEKGRTIIEGEINRRSRMVDHGKAAWKSATEGINHE
;
A
#
# COMPACT_ATOMS: atom_id res chain seq x y z
N MET A 1 10.64 15.68 -49.43
CA MET A 1 10.40 16.47 -48.22
C MET A 1 9.63 15.60 -47.26
N ASP A 2 10.33 14.97 -46.33
CA ASP A 2 9.89 14.83 -44.93
C ASP A 2 11.13 14.40 -44.13
N GLN A 3 11.55 15.25 -43.18
CA GLN A 3 12.65 14.97 -42.27
C GLN A 3 12.05 14.95 -40.87
N THR A 4 12.02 13.78 -40.24
CA THR A 4 11.83 13.65 -38.80
C THR A 4 13.15 13.16 -38.19
N PRO A 5 13.70 13.83 -37.15
CA PRO A 5 14.98 13.43 -36.59
C PRO A 5 14.79 12.26 -35.63
N GLU A 6 15.59 11.22 -35.88
CA GLU A 6 15.83 10.06 -35.03
C GLU A 6 16.36 10.54 -33.66
N ARG A 7 15.64 10.20 -32.58
CA ARG A 7 16.08 10.49 -31.19
C ARG A 7 16.75 9.25 -30.61
N GLU A 8 18.03 9.38 -30.28
CA GLU A 8 18.82 8.34 -29.61
C GLU A 8 18.27 7.96 -28.22
N PRO A 9 18.40 6.69 -27.78
CA PRO A 9 18.01 6.28 -26.44
C PRO A 9 19.09 6.67 -25.42
N VAL A 10 18.68 7.38 -24.37
CA VAL A 10 19.52 7.69 -23.19
C VAL A 10 19.79 6.42 -22.38
N SER A 11 20.75 5.61 -22.85
CA SER A 11 21.36 4.53 -22.09
C SER A 11 22.58 5.06 -21.32
N SER A 12 22.37 5.72 -20.19
CA SER A 12 23.46 5.95 -19.25
C SER A 12 22.92 6.14 -17.85
N PHE A 13 22.80 5.06 -17.09
CA PHE A 13 23.08 4.99 -15.64
C PHE A 13 22.87 3.53 -15.20
N PHE A 14 23.90 2.69 -15.40
CA PHE A 14 23.93 1.32 -14.91
C PHE A 14 24.38 1.29 -13.45
N GLY A 15 23.58 0.69 -12.57
CA GLY A 15 24.05 0.05 -11.34
C GLY A 15 23.80 -1.45 -11.45
N LYS A 16 24.85 -2.25 -11.66
CA LYS A 16 24.77 -3.72 -11.80
C LYS A 16 24.49 -4.39 -10.45
N ALA A 17 23.55 -5.33 -10.41
CA ALA A 17 23.46 -6.34 -9.35
C ALA A 17 23.49 -7.76 -9.97
N SER A 18 24.13 -8.68 -9.25
CA SER A 18 24.65 -9.98 -9.69
C SER A 18 23.58 -11.00 -10.12
N ILE A 19 24.00 -11.91 -11.00
CA ILE A 19 23.19 -12.83 -11.82
C ILE A 19 23.06 -14.20 -11.12
N ASP A 20 21.83 -14.67 -10.91
CA ASP A 20 21.50 -16.11 -10.83
C ASP A 20 20.74 -16.50 -12.12
N LYS A 21 21.05 -17.66 -12.69
CA LYS A 21 21.05 -17.87 -14.16
C LYS A 21 19.71 -17.96 -14.89
N GLU A 22 18.55 -17.71 -14.27
CA GLU A 22 17.26 -17.86 -14.98
C GLU A 22 16.23 -16.74 -14.74
N LYS A 23 16.50 -15.72 -13.92
CA LYS A 23 15.54 -14.61 -13.69
C LYS A 23 16.24 -13.27 -13.54
N THR A 24 16.04 -12.38 -14.51
CA THR A 24 16.45 -10.97 -14.39
C THR A 24 15.36 -10.21 -13.65
N VAL A 25 15.59 -9.96 -12.36
CA VAL A 25 14.79 -9.02 -11.57
C VAL A 25 15.36 -7.62 -11.80
N VAL A 26 14.53 -6.69 -12.25
CA VAL A 26 14.92 -5.29 -12.43
C VAL A 26 14.18 -4.43 -11.42
N TYR A 27 14.96 -3.63 -10.69
CA TYR A 27 14.44 -2.66 -9.74
C TYR A 27 14.47 -1.28 -10.37
N TYR A 28 13.35 -0.56 -10.27
CA TYR A 28 13.27 0.85 -10.62
C TYR A 28 13.01 1.67 -9.35
N ILE A 29 13.84 2.69 -9.13
CA ILE A 29 13.61 3.68 -8.08
C ILE A 29 12.83 4.84 -8.70
N VAL A 30 11.57 4.98 -8.32
CA VAL A 30 10.72 6.12 -8.69
C VAL A 30 10.24 6.78 -7.41
N ASN A 31 10.62 8.05 -7.18
CA ASN A 31 10.28 8.82 -5.98
C ASN A 31 10.55 8.09 -4.64
N GLY A 32 11.62 7.29 -4.58
CA GLY A 32 12.02 6.59 -3.35
C GLY A 32 11.31 5.25 -3.08
N TYR A 33 10.57 4.70 -4.05
CA TYR A 33 9.96 3.38 -3.95
C TYR A 33 10.63 2.37 -4.89
N ILE A 34 10.79 1.13 -4.41
CA ILE A 34 11.30 0.01 -5.20
C ILE A 34 10.13 -0.68 -5.88
N LEU A 35 10.06 -0.61 -7.20
CA LEU A 35 9.13 -1.39 -8.01
C LEU A 35 9.80 -2.69 -8.46
N ASN A 36 9.14 -3.83 -8.23
CA ASN A 36 9.58 -5.14 -8.70
C ASN A 36 9.10 -5.38 -10.13
N GLY A 37 10.02 -5.61 -11.07
CA GLY A 37 9.70 -6.04 -12.43
C GLY A 37 10.51 -7.27 -12.84
N CYS A 38 9.85 -8.26 -13.45
CA CYS A 38 10.49 -9.43 -14.04
C CYS A 38 10.52 -9.29 -15.57
N ILE A 39 11.67 -9.52 -16.20
CA ILE A 39 11.81 -9.52 -17.66
C ILE A 39 11.92 -10.98 -18.13
N GLU A 40 11.05 -11.40 -19.04
CA GLU A 40 11.13 -12.71 -19.70
C GLU A 40 11.03 -12.51 -21.22
N ASN A 41 12.01 -13.03 -21.97
CA ASN A 41 12.05 -12.96 -23.44
C ASN A 41 11.96 -11.55 -24.06
N GLY A 42 12.58 -10.55 -23.43
CA GLY A 42 12.68 -9.19 -24.00
C GLY A 42 11.36 -8.42 -24.06
N TYR A 43 10.27 -8.98 -23.50
CA TYR A 43 8.99 -8.33 -23.34
C TYR A 43 8.67 -8.22 -21.85
N THR A 44 8.24 -7.04 -21.40
CA THR A 44 7.70 -6.87 -20.05
C THR A 44 6.37 -7.62 -19.98
N ILE A 45 6.35 -8.80 -19.37
CA ILE A 45 5.10 -9.49 -19.09
C ILE A 45 4.38 -8.72 -17.99
N GLY A 46 3.27 -8.09 -18.36
CA GLY A 46 2.22 -7.65 -17.44
C GLY A 46 2.72 -6.95 -16.20
N GLY A 47 3.21 -5.72 -16.36
CA GLY A 47 2.90 -4.73 -15.32
C GLY A 47 1.40 -4.86 -15.05
N ALA A 48 1.02 -5.05 -13.79
CA ALA A 48 -0.36 -4.80 -13.41
C ALA A 48 -0.64 -3.37 -13.86
N PHE A 49 -1.32 -3.25 -14.99
CA PHE A 49 -1.79 -2.00 -15.54
C PHE A 49 -2.83 -1.52 -14.53
N LEU A 50 -2.37 -0.77 -13.52
CA LEU A 50 -3.24 0.01 -12.68
C LEU A 50 -3.85 1.05 -13.61
N SER A 51 -5.05 0.70 -14.09
CA SER A 51 -5.91 1.52 -14.92
C SER A 51 -5.86 2.97 -14.44
N ARG A 52 -5.73 3.88 -15.42
CA ARG A 52 -5.58 5.34 -15.28
C ARG A 52 -6.76 6.04 -14.58
N ASN A 53 -7.68 5.29 -13.97
CA ASN A 53 -8.87 5.78 -13.28
C ASN A 53 -8.96 5.39 -11.79
N ASN A 54 -7.87 4.92 -11.16
CA ASN A 54 -7.89 4.64 -9.72
C ASN A 54 -7.17 5.73 -8.93
N THR A 55 -7.85 6.86 -8.67
CA THR A 55 -7.43 7.96 -7.79
C THR A 55 -6.98 7.48 -6.40
N PHE A 56 -7.36 6.26 -5.99
CA PHE A 56 -6.92 5.63 -4.75
C PHE A 56 -5.51 5.01 -4.78
N ALA A 57 -4.81 4.96 -5.91
CA ALA A 57 -3.39 4.52 -5.95
C ALA A 57 -2.42 5.58 -5.39
N THR A 58 -2.90 6.79 -5.12
CA THR A 58 -2.12 7.94 -4.64
C THR A 58 -2.61 8.52 -3.31
N GLU A 59 -3.70 8.01 -2.74
CA GLU A 59 -4.26 8.51 -1.49
C GLU A 59 -3.78 7.64 -0.32
N GLN A 60 -2.96 8.24 0.54
CA GLN A 60 -2.59 7.65 1.83
C GLN A 60 -3.87 7.28 2.59
N LEU A 61 -3.89 6.10 3.23
CA LEU A 61 -5.04 5.72 4.05
C LEU A 61 -5.08 6.61 5.30
N THR A 62 -6.27 7.17 5.57
CA THR A 62 -6.56 7.75 6.88
C THR A 62 -6.41 6.67 7.95
N ASP A 63 -6.16 7.04 9.20
CA ASP A 63 -5.95 6.07 10.28
C ASP A 63 -7.15 5.13 10.43
N SER A 64 -8.38 5.65 10.38
CA SER A 64 -9.58 4.82 10.43
C SER A 64 -9.66 3.85 9.26
N ALA A 65 -9.31 4.29 8.03
CA ALA A 65 -9.31 3.41 6.87
C ALA A 65 -8.22 2.34 6.95
N TYR A 66 -7.03 2.71 7.43
CA TYR A 66 -5.93 1.79 7.69
C TYR A 66 -6.35 0.69 8.68
N TYR A 67 -6.90 1.05 9.84
CA TYR A 67 -7.31 0.09 10.85
C TYR A 67 -8.50 -0.79 10.42
N ILE A 68 -9.46 -0.24 9.68
CA ILE A 68 -10.56 -1.04 9.10
C ILE A 68 -9.98 -2.07 8.13
N LEU A 69 -9.15 -1.66 7.18
CA LEU A 69 -8.58 -2.59 6.19
C LEU A 69 -7.67 -3.65 6.84
N LEU A 70 -6.90 -3.25 7.86
CA LEU A 70 -6.07 -4.15 8.66
C LEU A 70 -6.92 -5.21 9.37
N SER A 71 -8.05 -4.82 9.96
CA SER A 71 -8.98 -5.77 10.61
C SER A 71 -9.55 -6.81 9.64
N LEU A 72 -9.67 -6.44 8.36
CA LEU A 72 -10.28 -7.24 7.29
C LEU A 72 -9.28 -8.17 6.59
N LEU A 73 -8.04 -8.26 7.06
CA LEU A 73 -7.13 -9.36 6.69
C LEU A 73 -7.72 -10.73 7.04
N THR A 74 -8.57 -10.77 8.06
CA THR A 74 -9.44 -11.89 8.42
C THR A 74 -10.90 -11.51 8.19
N PRO A 75 -11.78 -12.43 7.74
CA PRO A 75 -13.20 -12.12 7.57
C PRO A 75 -13.86 -11.61 8.86
N ARG A 76 -14.49 -10.42 8.83
CA ARG A 76 -15.17 -9.83 10.00
C ARG A 76 -16.48 -9.14 9.63
N HIS A 77 -17.42 -9.15 10.56
CA HIS A 77 -18.63 -8.34 10.51
C HIS A 77 -18.35 -6.90 10.97
N GLY A 78 -19.24 -5.97 10.64
CA GLY A 78 -19.10 -4.55 11.01
C GLY A 78 -18.82 -4.31 12.50
N TYR A 79 -19.57 -4.97 13.39
CA TYR A 79 -19.30 -4.86 14.83
C TYR A 79 -17.95 -5.45 15.24
N GLY A 80 -17.56 -6.58 14.62
CA GLY A 80 -16.26 -7.21 14.87
C GLY A 80 -15.08 -6.35 14.44
N ILE A 81 -15.25 -5.50 13.42
CA ILE A 81 -14.24 -4.51 13.01
C ILE A 81 -14.05 -3.46 14.12
N MET A 82 -15.14 -2.84 14.58
CA MET A 82 -15.05 -1.79 15.62
C MET A 82 -14.38 -2.31 16.89
N LYS A 83 -14.84 -3.47 17.37
CA LYS A 83 -14.27 -4.12 18.56
C LYS A 83 -12.80 -4.47 18.38
N TYR A 84 -12.43 -5.03 17.23
CA TYR A 84 -11.02 -5.37 16.95
C TYR A 84 -10.12 -4.14 16.93
N VAL A 85 -10.56 -3.03 16.33
CA VAL A 85 -9.75 -1.79 16.27
C VAL A 85 -9.58 -1.20 17.67
N GLU A 86 -10.64 -1.17 18.47
CA GLU A 86 -10.57 -0.69 19.85
C GLU A 86 -9.62 -1.54 20.70
N GLU A 87 -9.70 -2.88 20.59
CA GLU A 87 -8.81 -3.80 21.31
C GLU A 87 -7.36 -3.69 20.82
N LEU A 88 -7.13 -3.60 19.51
CA LEU A 88 -5.79 -3.50 18.92
C LEU A 88 -5.06 -2.22 19.33
N THR A 89 -5.81 -1.13 19.52
CA THR A 89 -5.26 0.20 19.82
C THR A 89 -5.37 0.58 21.30
N GLU A 90 -5.73 -0.37 22.17
CA GLU A 90 -5.94 -0.13 23.60
C GLU A 90 -6.89 1.06 23.88
N GLY A 91 -7.88 1.24 23.00
CA GLY A 91 -8.85 2.33 23.07
C GLY A 91 -8.37 3.69 22.51
N GLU A 92 -7.16 3.81 21.98
CA GLU A 92 -6.67 5.05 21.34
C GLU A 92 -7.51 5.39 20.10
N VAL A 93 -7.98 4.37 19.37
CA VAL A 93 -8.79 4.55 18.17
C VAL A 93 -10.16 3.88 18.33
N THR A 94 -11.21 4.69 18.32
CA THR A 94 -12.60 4.22 18.27
C THR A 94 -13.25 4.64 16.97
N ILE A 95 -13.90 3.70 16.28
CA ILE A 95 -14.61 3.95 15.03
C ILE A 95 -16.11 3.82 15.26
N GLY A 96 -16.84 4.93 15.10
CA GLY A 96 -18.30 4.92 15.20
C GLY A 96 -18.98 4.23 14.00
N PRO A 97 -20.20 3.69 14.17
CA PRO A 97 -20.91 2.97 13.10
C PRO A 97 -21.07 3.77 11.80
N ALA A 98 -21.39 5.07 11.90
CA ALA A 98 -21.57 5.93 10.72
C ALA A 98 -20.28 6.03 9.89
N THR A 99 -19.14 6.24 10.56
CA THR A 99 -17.81 6.30 9.92
C THR A 99 -17.43 4.96 9.33
N LEU A 100 -17.63 3.87 10.08
CA LEU A 100 -17.33 2.52 9.62
C LEU A 100 -18.03 2.20 8.30
N TYR A 101 -19.36 2.33 8.26
CA TYR A 101 -20.12 1.93 7.08
C TYR A 101 -19.86 2.86 5.88
N THR A 102 -19.56 4.13 6.13
CA THR A 102 -19.12 5.06 5.08
C THR A 102 -17.79 4.60 4.47
N LEU A 103 -16.81 4.21 5.29
CA LEU A 103 -15.50 3.75 4.83
C LEU A 103 -15.57 2.37 4.16
N ILE A 104 -16.37 1.44 4.69
CA ILE A 104 -16.63 0.14 4.06
C ILE A 104 -17.17 0.34 2.64
N LYS A 105 -18.18 1.20 2.46
CA LYS A 105 -18.75 1.49 1.14
C LYS A 105 -17.69 2.01 0.17
N LYS A 106 -16.88 2.99 0.60
CA LYS A 106 -15.77 3.54 -0.21
C LYS A 106 -14.73 2.48 -0.56
N MET A 107 -14.36 1.62 0.38
CA MET A 107 -13.40 0.54 0.16
C MET A 107 -13.93 -0.54 -0.79
N GLN A 108 -15.23 -0.83 -0.75
CA GLN A 108 -15.87 -1.73 -1.71
C GLN A 108 -15.88 -1.12 -3.11
N GLU A 109 -16.25 0.16 -3.24
CA GLU A 109 -16.20 0.90 -4.51
C GLU A 109 -14.76 0.97 -5.07
N ALA A 110 -13.76 1.10 -4.20
CA ALA A 110 -12.35 1.06 -4.56
C ALA A 110 -11.81 -0.37 -4.84
N GLY A 111 -12.60 -1.42 -4.58
CA GLY A 111 -12.19 -2.82 -4.77
C GLY A 111 -11.16 -3.33 -3.75
N TYR A 112 -11.04 -2.68 -2.59
CA TYR A 112 -10.12 -3.09 -1.51
C TYR A 112 -10.68 -4.22 -0.65
N ILE A 113 -12.00 -4.30 -0.57
CA ILE A 113 -12.70 -5.30 0.23
C ILE A 113 -13.88 -5.85 -0.56
N VAL A 114 -14.26 -7.08 -0.26
CA VAL A 114 -15.43 -7.76 -0.80
C VAL A 114 -16.36 -8.20 0.32
N LEU A 115 -17.64 -8.34 -0.02
CA LEU A 115 -18.61 -8.97 0.85
C LEU A 115 -18.36 -10.49 0.83
N GLY A 116 -18.19 -11.09 2.01
CA GLY A 116 -18.05 -12.52 2.16
C GLY A 116 -19.38 -13.24 1.93
N GLU A 117 -19.30 -14.44 1.35
CA GLU A 117 -20.42 -15.36 1.14
C GLU A 117 -20.71 -16.08 2.47
N GLY A 118 -21.51 -15.45 3.33
CA GLY A 118 -22.02 -16.10 4.55
C GLY A 118 -23.44 -16.63 4.33
N GLU A 119 -23.76 -17.76 4.94
CA GLU A 119 -25.10 -18.39 4.88
C GLU A 119 -26.20 -17.57 5.59
N ASP A 120 -25.82 -16.63 6.45
CA ASP A 120 -26.75 -15.79 7.20
C ASP A 120 -26.83 -14.37 6.60
N GLU A 121 -27.89 -14.12 5.80
CA GLU A 121 -28.20 -12.82 5.20
C GLU A 121 -28.21 -11.66 6.22
N ARG A 122 -28.40 -11.96 7.51
CA ARG A 122 -28.51 -10.94 8.55
C ARG A 122 -27.15 -10.38 9.00
N ARG A 123 -26.03 -11.06 8.70
CA ARG A 123 -24.70 -10.62 9.15
C ARG A 123 -23.69 -10.59 8.00
N LYS A 124 -23.66 -9.46 7.31
CA LYS A 124 -22.65 -9.15 6.29
C LYS A 124 -21.23 -9.26 6.86
N THR A 125 -20.42 -10.14 6.29
CA THR A 125 -18.98 -10.26 6.56
C THR A 125 -18.22 -9.56 5.46
N TYR A 126 -17.11 -8.91 5.79
CA TYR A 126 -16.22 -8.29 4.81
C TYR A 126 -14.85 -8.95 4.88
N THR A 127 -14.12 -8.97 3.76
CA THR A 127 -12.74 -9.50 3.68
C THR A 127 -11.94 -8.66 2.70
N ALA A 128 -10.65 -8.45 2.99
CA ALA A 128 -9.74 -7.76 2.09
C ALA A 128 -9.51 -8.56 0.80
N THR A 129 -9.54 -7.88 -0.35
CA THR A 129 -9.12 -8.44 -1.63
C THR A 129 -7.60 -8.49 -1.74
N GLU A 130 -7.07 -9.11 -2.79
CA GLU A 130 -5.65 -9.05 -3.10
C GLU A 130 -5.17 -7.60 -3.26
N LYS A 131 -5.96 -6.76 -3.93
CA LYS A 131 -5.70 -5.32 -4.04
C LYS A 131 -5.65 -4.65 -2.66
N GLY A 132 -6.58 -4.96 -1.78
CA GLY A 132 -6.58 -4.45 -0.39
C GLY A 132 -5.34 -4.89 0.39
N ARG A 133 -4.87 -6.13 0.19
CA ARG A 133 -3.65 -6.65 0.80
C ARG A 133 -2.39 -5.92 0.33
N THR A 134 -2.26 -5.67 -0.98
CA THR A 134 -1.14 -4.86 -1.50
C THR A 134 -1.14 -3.45 -0.91
N ILE A 135 -2.31 -2.83 -0.77
CA ILE A 135 -2.42 -1.47 -0.23
C ILE A 135 -2.02 -1.41 1.25
N ILE A 136 -2.51 -2.35 2.07
CA ILE A 136 -2.19 -2.35 3.50
C ILE A 136 -0.70 -2.66 3.75
N GLU A 137 -0.09 -3.54 2.96
CA GLU A 137 1.35 -3.80 3.01
C GLU A 137 2.17 -2.53 2.69
N GLY A 138 1.77 -1.79 1.65
CA GLY A 138 2.38 -0.50 1.31
C GLY A 138 2.30 0.51 2.46
N GLU A 139 1.13 0.62 3.10
CA GLU A 139 0.93 1.53 4.23
C GLU A 139 1.69 1.13 5.50
N ILE A 140 1.79 -0.17 5.80
CA ILE A 140 2.63 -0.68 6.90
C ILE A 140 4.07 -0.24 6.69
N ASN A 141 4.62 -0.48 5.49
CA ASN A 141 5.99 -0.11 5.15
C ASN A 141 6.20 1.41 5.22
N ARG A 142 5.24 2.20 4.72
CA ARG A 142 5.31 3.67 4.77
C ARG A 142 5.31 4.19 6.21
N ARG A 143 4.39 3.71 7.04
CA ARG A 143 4.27 4.12 8.46
C ARG A 143 5.50 3.69 9.26
N SER A 144 6.08 2.52 9.00
CA SER A 144 7.36 2.10 9.60
C SER A 144 8.48 3.09 9.28
N ARG A 145 8.64 3.48 8.01
CA ARG A 145 9.65 4.48 7.63
C ARG A 145 9.43 5.83 8.32
N MET A 146 8.18 6.26 8.49
CA MET A 146 7.88 7.51 9.22
C MET A 146 8.33 7.43 10.69
N VAL A 147 8.14 6.28 11.34
CA VAL A 147 8.64 6.04 12.71
C VAL A 147 10.16 6.15 12.74
N ASP A 148 10.86 5.54 11.78
CA ASP A 148 12.32 5.57 11.72
C ASP A 148 12.86 6.98 11.49
N HIS A 149 12.24 7.75 10.58
CA HIS A 149 12.58 9.15 10.36
C HIS A 149 12.36 9.99 11.63
N GLY A 150 11.23 9.77 12.32
CA GLY A 150 10.90 10.46 13.56
C GLY A 150 11.93 10.18 14.67
N LYS A 151 12.33 8.91 14.84
CA LYS A 151 13.37 8.51 15.79
C LYS A 151 14.73 9.15 15.47
N ALA A 152 15.13 9.14 14.20
CA ALA A 152 16.39 9.73 13.76
C ALA A 152 16.43 11.23 14.01
N ALA A 153 15.36 11.95 13.64
CA ALA A 153 15.23 13.38 13.88
C ALA A 153 15.24 13.71 15.38
N TRP A 154 14.47 12.98 16.18
CA TRP A 154 14.42 13.17 17.64
C TRP A 154 15.79 13.00 18.29
N LYS A 155 16.51 11.91 17.96
CA LYS A 155 17.85 11.64 18.48
C LYS A 155 18.82 12.78 18.17
N SER A 156 18.84 13.24 16.90
CA SER A 156 19.72 14.33 16.47
C SER A 156 19.46 15.65 17.22
N ALA A 157 18.18 15.91 17.56
CA ALA A 157 17.81 17.11 18.31
C ALA A 157 18.24 17.03 19.79
N THR A 158 18.17 15.84 20.42
CA THR A 158 18.54 15.68 21.84
C THR A 158 20.05 15.58 22.09
N GLU A 159 20.81 15.02 21.15
CA GLU A 159 22.27 14.87 21.31
C GLU A 159 23.04 16.17 21.02
N GLY A 160 22.48 17.07 20.20
CA GLY A 160 23.06 18.39 19.91
C GLY A 160 22.96 19.41 21.05
N ILE A 161 22.23 19.10 22.14
CA ILE A 161 22.01 20.02 23.27
C ILE A 161 23.08 19.86 24.37
N ASN A 162 23.86 18.76 24.39
CA ASN A 162 24.78 18.43 25.48
C ASN A 162 26.24 18.85 25.26
N HIS A 163 26.51 19.75 24.32
CA HIS A 163 27.85 20.30 24.08
C HIS A 163 27.84 21.83 24.10
N GLU A 164 27.68 22.42 25.28
CA GLU A 164 28.13 23.77 25.65
C GLU A 164 28.73 23.76 27.07
#